data_AF-A0A6N9V6R1-F1
#
_entry.id   AF-A0A6N9V6R1-F1
#
_cell.length_a   1.000
_cell.length_b   1.000
_cell.length_c   1.000
_cell.angle_alpha   90.00
_cell.angle_beta   90.00
_cell.angle_gamma   90.00
#
_symmetry.space_group_name_H-M   'P 1'
#
loop_
_entity.id
_entity.type
_entity.pdbx_description
1 polymer ?
#
loop_
_entity_poly.entity_id
_entity_poly.type
_entity_poly.pdbx_seq_one_letter_code
_entity_poly.pdbx_strand_id
1 'polypeptide(L)'
;AHRNGYHTQVVPMEARESNGERVGGRAAGEITPLDLMYRAKRMSLTRTILGEVRGPEITAMMQAMTSDRPGNMCTMHASEPHAVFDRIAELYLLARGNFSEQLAYRQIANGLHFVVFLSVA
;
A
#
# COMPACT_ATOMS: atom_id res chain seq x y z
N ALA A 1 -23.21 -4.15 6.79
CA ALA A 1 -22.94 -2.90 6.06
C ALA A 1 -21.95 -3.07 4.88
N HIS A 2 -21.91 -4.24 4.19
CA HIS A 2 -21.02 -4.45 3.04
C HIS A 2 -21.72 -5.03 1.80
N ARG A 3 -23.04 -5.23 1.90
CA ARG A 3 -23.91 -5.62 0.78
C ARG A 3 -25.19 -4.80 0.86
N ASN A 4 -25.63 -4.26 -0.27
CA ASN A 4 -26.92 -3.57 -0.40
C ASN A 4 -28.04 -4.54 -0.84
N GLY A 5 -28.00 -5.79 -0.38
CA GLY A 5 -28.90 -6.86 -0.81
C GLY A 5 -28.44 -7.62 -2.06
N TYR A 6 -27.71 -6.99 -2.98
CA TYR A 6 -27.33 -7.60 -4.27
C TYR A 6 -25.84 -7.52 -4.61
N HIS A 7 -25.15 -6.43 -4.23
CA HIS A 7 -23.75 -6.20 -4.61
C HIS A 7 -22.87 -5.85 -3.42
N THR A 8 -21.60 -6.26 -3.50
CA THR A 8 -20.56 -5.81 -2.57
C THR A 8 -20.34 -4.31 -2.76
N GLN A 9 -20.36 -3.55 -1.67
CA GLN A 9 -20.04 -2.13 -1.73
C GLN A 9 -18.55 -1.93 -1.99
N VAL A 10 -18.23 -1.12 -3.00
CA VAL A 10 -16.87 -0.74 -3.37
C VAL A 10 -16.77 0.78 -3.27
N VAL A 11 -15.73 1.27 -2.58
CA VAL A 11 -15.44 2.69 -2.47
C VAL A 11 -14.17 2.97 -3.28
N PRO A 12 -14.27 3.62 -4.45
CA PRO A 12 -13.08 4.00 -5.20
C PRO A 12 -12.36 5.14 -4.47
N MET A 13 -11.03 5.10 -4.48
CA MET A 13 -10.18 6.15 -3.96
C MET A 13 -9.05 6.39 -4.96
N GLU A 14 -8.77 7.65 -5.23
CA GLU A 14 -7.79 8.06 -6.23
C GLU A 14 -6.78 9.03 -5.62
N ALA A 15 -5.49 8.74 -5.82
CA ALA A 15 -4.41 9.62 -5.43
C ALA A 15 -4.34 10.79 -6.41
N ARG A 16 -3.88 11.95 -5.94
CA ARG A 16 -3.81 13.16 -6.76
C ARG A 16 -2.43 13.77 -6.61
N GLU A 17 -1.80 14.04 -7.75
CA GLU A 17 -0.54 14.79 -7.77
C GLU A 17 -0.75 16.23 -7.30
N SER A 18 0.36 16.87 -6.93
CA SER A 18 0.34 18.28 -6.55
C SER A 18 0.09 19.18 -7.75
N ASN A 19 -0.47 20.37 -7.49
CA ASN A 19 -0.60 21.45 -8.48
C ASN A 19 0.75 22.13 -8.83
N GLY A 20 1.89 21.58 -8.39
CA GLY A 20 3.23 22.13 -8.63
C GLY A 20 3.70 23.18 -7.61
N GLU A 21 2.79 23.83 -6.91
CA GLU A 21 3.10 24.78 -5.85
C GLU A 21 3.46 24.09 -4.52
N ARG A 22 4.20 24.79 -3.65
CA ARG A 22 4.46 24.33 -2.28
C ARG A 22 3.90 25.32 -1.26
N VAL A 23 3.11 24.81 -0.31
CA VAL A 23 2.53 25.59 0.80
C VAL A 23 2.92 24.92 2.12
N GLY A 24 3.58 25.66 3.01
CA GLY A 24 4.00 25.14 4.31
C GLY A 24 4.95 23.93 4.22
N GLY A 25 5.81 23.89 3.19
CA GLY A 25 6.74 22.78 2.97
C GLY A 25 6.11 21.52 2.36
N ARG A 26 4.79 21.49 2.12
CA ARG A 26 4.08 20.42 1.44
C ARG A 26 3.71 20.80 0.01
N ALA A 27 3.61 19.79 -0.85
CA ALA A 27 3.14 19.97 -2.21
C ALA A 27 1.64 20.29 -2.17
N ALA A 28 1.25 21.44 -2.72
CA ALA A 28 -0.11 21.95 -2.60
C ALA A 28 -1.06 21.02 -3.34
N GLY A 29 -2.11 20.60 -2.64
CA GLY A 29 -3.17 19.77 -3.20
C GLY A 29 -2.84 18.28 -3.38
N GLU A 30 -1.63 17.85 -3.05
CA GLU A 30 -1.23 16.43 -3.13
C GLU A 30 -2.11 15.56 -2.22
N ILE A 31 -2.55 14.42 -2.74
CA ILE A 31 -3.23 13.35 -1.99
C ILE A 31 -2.48 12.06 -2.31
N THR A 32 -1.73 11.54 -1.33
CA THR A 32 -0.97 10.31 -1.51
C THR A 32 -1.83 9.07 -1.22
N PRO A 33 -1.44 7.89 -1.71
CA PRO A 33 -2.07 6.63 -1.30
C PRO A 33 -2.06 6.41 0.22
N LEU A 34 -1.07 6.96 0.93
CA LEU A 34 -1.01 6.90 2.39
C LEU A 34 -2.09 7.77 3.05
N ASP A 35 -2.39 8.95 2.50
CA ASP A 35 -3.48 9.81 2.98
C ASP A 35 -4.85 9.13 2.79
N LEU A 36 -5.03 8.43 1.67
CA LEU A 36 -6.23 7.64 1.37
C LEU A 36 -6.35 6.45 2.31
N MET A 37 -5.25 5.74 2.57
CA MET A 37 -5.23 4.59 3.50
C MET A 37 -5.71 4.98 4.90
N TYR A 38 -5.30 6.16 5.39
CA TYR A 38 -5.77 6.67 6.68
C TYR A 38 -7.30 6.83 6.72
N ARG A 39 -7.92 7.29 5.63
CA ARG A 39 -9.38 7.40 5.51
C ARG A 39 -10.04 6.03 5.35
N ALA A 40 -9.46 5.16 4.53
CA ALA A 40 -9.95 3.82 4.26
C ALA A 40 -10.11 2.99 5.53
N LYS A 41 -9.15 3.07 6.46
CA LYS A 41 -9.20 2.37 7.76
C LYS A 41 -10.38 2.78 8.64
N ARG A 42 -11.00 3.94 8.41
CA ARG A 42 -12.19 4.41 9.14
C ARG A 42 -13.52 3.96 8.53
N MET A 43 -13.49 3.28 7.38
CA MET A 43 -14.69 2.81 6.66
C MET A 43 -15.03 1.35 6.96
N SER A 44 -14.33 0.71 7.91
CA SER A 44 -14.51 -0.70 8.26
C SER A 44 -14.48 -1.61 7.02
N LEU A 45 -13.59 -1.34 6.07
CA LEU A 45 -13.45 -2.13 4.85
C LEU A 45 -13.14 -3.59 5.18
N THR A 46 -13.66 -4.52 4.37
CA THR A 46 -13.36 -5.95 4.49
C THR A 46 -12.05 -6.34 3.80
N ARG A 47 -11.65 -5.55 2.80
CA ARG A 47 -10.41 -5.73 2.03
C ARG A 47 -9.99 -4.41 1.41
N THR A 48 -8.69 -4.24 1.20
CA THR A 48 -8.12 -3.11 0.48
C THR A 48 -7.31 -3.62 -0.70
N ILE A 49 -7.61 -3.07 -1.88
CA ILE A 49 -6.84 -3.30 -3.10
C ILE A 49 -6.06 -2.02 -3.34
N LEU A 50 -4.76 -2.06 -3.08
CA LEU A 50 -3.86 -1.01 -3.51
C LEU A 50 -3.46 -1.31 -4.96
N GLY A 51 -3.44 -0.31 -5.82
CA GLY A 51 -3.11 -0.51 -7.24
C GLY A 51 -1.69 -1.03 -7.41
N GLU A 52 -0.72 -0.12 -7.37
CA GLU A 52 0.69 -0.43 -7.57
C GLU A 52 1.55 0.26 -6.51
N VAL A 53 2.65 -0.39 -6.12
CA VAL A 53 3.63 0.12 -5.16
C VAL A 53 5.00 0.29 -5.84
N ARG A 54 5.41 1.55 -6.02
CA ARG A 54 6.67 1.98 -6.64
C ARG A 54 7.58 2.75 -5.69
N GLY A 55 7.05 3.34 -4.63
CA GLY A 55 7.77 4.24 -3.75
C GLY A 55 7.17 4.34 -2.33
N PRO A 56 6.94 5.56 -1.82
CA PRO A 56 6.56 5.81 -0.42
C PRO A 56 5.22 5.17 0.00
N GLU A 57 4.36 4.83 -0.95
CA GLU A 57 3.11 4.08 -0.77
C GLU A 57 3.31 2.65 -0.24
N ILE A 58 4.55 2.14 -0.18
CA ILE A 58 4.89 0.92 0.56
C ILE A 58 4.42 0.98 2.02
N THR A 59 4.37 2.17 2.62
CA THR A 59 3.85 2.34 3.98
C THR A 59 2.35 2.03 4.02
N ALA A 60 1.60 2.47 3.01
CA ALA A 60 0.18 2.17 2.87
C ALA A 60 -0.04 0.67 2.62
N MET A 61 0.79 0.06 1.77
CA MET A 61 0.80 -1.38 1.52
C MET A 61 0.98 -2.15 2.84
N MET A 62 2.05 -1.88 3.58
CA MET A 62 2.35 -2.57 4.84
C MET A 62 1.24 -2.38 5.88
N GLN A 63 0.68 -1.17 5.98
CA GLN A 63 -0.46 -0.90 6.85
C GLN A 63 -1.72 -1.69 6.50
N ALA A 64 -1.94 -2.00 5.22
CA ALA A 64 -3.04 -2.85 4.78
C ALA A 64 -2.73 -4.32 5.06
N MET A 65 -1.53 -4.78 4.67
CA MET A 65 -1.13 -6.19 4.78
C MET A 65 -1.09 -6.67 6.24
N THR A 66 -0.66 -5.83 7.18
CA THR A 66 -0.65 -6.17 8.61
C THR A 66 -1.97 -5.85 9.33
N SER A 67 -3.06 -5.61 8.60
CA SER A 67 -4.38 -5.43 9.22
C SER A 67 -4.96 -6.77 9.69
N ASP A 68 -5.91 -6.70 10.61
CA ASP A 68 -6.65 -7.85 11.15
C ASP A 68 -7.66 -8.45 10.15
N ARG A 69 -7.70 -7.94 8.91
CA ARG A 69 -8.63 -8.40 7.87
C ARG A 69 -7.89 -8.99 6.68
N PRO A 70 -8.22 -10.22 6.26
CA PRO A 70 -7.56 -10.89 5.15
C PRO A 70 -8.03 -10.35 3.79
N GLY A 71 -7.31 -10.73 2.73
CA GLY A 71 -7.73 -10.47 1.34
C GLY A 71 -7.32 -9.11 0.79
N ASN A 72 -6.39 -8.43 1.46
CA ASN A 72 -5.71 -7.25 0.92
C ASN A 72 -4.74 -7.66 -0.19
N MET A 73 -4.56 -6.79 -1.18
CA MET A 73 -3.69 -7.07 -2.32
C MET A 73 -3.07 -5.80 -2.88
N CYS A 74 -1.92 -5.96 -3.53
CA CYS A 74 -1.24 -4.92 -4.28
C CYS A 74 -0.44 -5.54 -5.42
N THR A 75 -0.01 -4.71 -6.37
CA THR A 75 1.00 -5.10 -7.35
C THR A 75 2.31 -4.36 -7.11
N MET A 76 3.41 -4.97 -7.53
CA MET A 76 4.75 -4.41 -7.49
C MET A 76 5.58 -5.05 -8.60
N HIS A 77 6.49 -4.27 -9.18
CA HIS A 77 7.48 -4.79 -10.11
C HIS A 77 8.63 -5.48 -9.37
N ALA A 78 8.97 -6.68 -9.81
CA ALA A 78 10.16 -7.41 -9.40
C ALA A 78 10.75 -8.14 -10.61
N SER A 79 12.07 -8.25 -10.68
CA SER A 79 12.76 -8.98 -11.75
C SER A 79 12.72 -10.49 -11.54
N GLU A 80 12.69 -10.94 -10.29
CA GLU A 80 12.70 -12.34 -9.89
C GLU A 80 11.72 -12.56 -8.72
N PRO A 81 11.16 -13.77 -8.55
CA PRO A 81 10.19 -14.05 -7.49
C PRO A 81 10.71 -13.73 -6.08
N HIS A 82 11.98 -14.05 -5.80
CA HIS A 82 12.59 -13.84 -4.49
C HIS A 82 12.97 -12.38 -4.25
N ALA A 83 13.23 -11.61 -5.31
CA ALA A 83 13.61 -10.20 -5.21
C ALA A 83 12.49 -9.31 -4.65
N VAL A 84 11.25 -9.81 -4.59
CA VAL A 84 10.11 -9.08 -4.00
C VAL A 84 10.37 -8.72 -2.53
N PHE A 85 11.00 -9.59 -1.75
CA PHE A 85 11.23 -9.33 -0.32
C PHE A 85 12.24 -8.20 -0.10
N ASP A 86 13.37 -8.26 -0.81
CA ASP A 86 14.39 -7.21 -0.78
C ASP A 86 13.82 -5.90 -1.32
N ARG A 87 13.01 -5.97 -2.38
CA ARG A 87 12.35 -4.79 -2.95
C ARG A 87 11.41 -4.11 -1.97
N ILE A 88 10.62 -4.89 -1.22
CA ILE A 88 9.77 -4.36 -0.15
C ILE A 88 10.63 -3.68 0.91
N ALA A 89 11.73 -4.31 1.33
CA ALA A 89 12.65 -3.74 2.32
C ALA A 89 13.25 -2.42 1.84
N GLU A 90 13.82 -2.37 0.64
CA GLU A 90 14.36 -1.16 0.01
C GLU A 90 13.36 -0.01 0.00
N LEU A 91 12.15 -0.26 -0.51
CA LEU A 91 11.11 0.76 -0.57
C LEU A 91 10.73 1.24 0.83
N TYR A 92 10.64 0.32 1.78
CA TYR A 92 10.32 0.65 3.16
C TYR A 92 11.37 1.56 3.79
N LEU A 93 12.67 1.32 3.55
CA LEU A 93 13.74 2.22 4.01
C LEU A 93 13.62 3.63 3.39
N LEU A 94 13.18 3.72 2.13
CA LEU A 94 13.05 4.99 1.41
C LEU A 94 11.80 5.79 1.77
N ALA A 95 10.77 5.16 2.35
CA ALA A 95 9.45 5.78 2.49
C ALA A 95 9.37 6.87 3.56
N ARG A 96 10.06 6.72 4.71
CA ARG A 96 10.10 7.69 5.84
C ARG A 96 11.37 7.52 6.67
N GLY A 97 11.78 8.59 7.37
CA GLY A 97 12.84 8.51 8.38
C GLY A 97 12.41 7.63 9.57
N ASN A 98 13.33 6.78 10.05
CA ASN A 98 13.19 5.78 11.13
C ASN A 98 12.63 4.40 10.74
N PHE A 99 12.53 4.05 9.46
CA PHE A 99 12.29 2.67 9.07
C PHE A 99 13.61 1.90 8.93
N SER A 100 13.65 0.70 9.52
CA SER A 100 14.80 -0.21 9.44
C SER A 100 14.47 -1.43 8.59
N GLU A 101 15.50 -2.06 8.05
CA GLU A 101 15.40 -3.31 7.32
C GLU A 101 14.78 -4.42 8.18
N GLN A 102 15.19 -4.52 9.45
CA GLN A 102 14.64 -5.51 10.37
C GLN A 102 13.15 -5.29 10.60
N LEU A 103 12.68 -4.03 10.65
CA LEU A 103 11.25 -3.74 10.74
C LEU A 103 10.53 -4.15 9.45
N ALA A 104 11.12 -3.89 8.28
CA ALA A 104 10.53 -4.28 7.00
C ALA A 104 10.30 -5.81 6.95
N TYR A 105 11.32 -6.62 7.25
CA TYR A 105 11.18 -8.08 7.27
C TYR A 105 10.18 -8.58 8.31
N ARG A 106 10.09 -7.94 9.49
CA ARG A 106 9.06 -8.29 10.49
C ARG A 106 7.65 -7.99 9.96
N GLN A 107 7.46 -6.87 9.26
CA GLN A 107 6.18 -6.52 8.67
C GLN A 107 5.81 -7.45 7.50
N ILE A 108 6.79 -7.86 6.69
CA ILE A 108 6.61 -8.90 5.67
C ILE A 108 6.12 -10.19 6.34
N ALA A 109 6.84 -10.68 7.35
CA ALA A 109 6.48 -11.93 8.04
C ALA A 109 5.10 -11.89 8.70
N ASN A 110 4.65 -10.72 9.17
CA ASN A 110 3.37 -10.55 9.84
C ASN A 110 2.18 -10.37 8.89
N GLY A 111 2.39 -9.80 7.69
CA GLY A 111 1.30 -9.34 6.83
C GLY A 111 1.24 -9.97 5.44
N LEU A 112 2.37 -10.47 4.93
CA LEU A 112 2.44 -11.02 3.58
C LEU A 112 2.22 -12.53 3.60
N HIS A 113 1.07 -12.95 3.08
CA HIS A 113 0.66 -14.36 3.11
C HIS A 113 1.15 -15.16 1.91
N PHE A 114 1.11 -14.56 0.71
CA PHE A 114 1.61 -15.20 -0.52
C PHE A 114 2.00 -14.14 -1.53
N VAL A 115 2.88 -14.53 -2.46
CA VAL A 115 3.31 -13.73 -3.61
C VAL A 115 3.00 -14.52 -4.87
N VAL A 116 2.34 -13.88 -5.83
CA VAL A 116 2.17 -14.41 -7.17
C VAL A 116 3.11 -13.64 -8.09
N PHE A 117 4.15 -14.31 -8.57
CA PHE A 117 5.07 -13.75 -9.55
C PHE A 117 4.60 -14.13 -10.96
N LEU A 118 4.57 -13.14 -11.85
CA LEU A 118 4.23 -13.33 -13.25
C LEU A 118 5.50 -13.10 -14.08
N SER A 119 6.03 -14.16 -14.69
CA SER A 119 7.09 -14.02 -15.68
C SER A 119 6.48 -13.56 -17.00
N VAL A 120 6.99 -12.46 -17.56
CA VAL A 120 6.69 -12.09 -18.95
C VAL A 120 7.72 -12.79 -19.82
N ALA A 121 7.27 -13.76 -20.62
CA ALA A 121 8.08 -14.45 -21.62
C ALA A 121 8.17 -13.63 -22.91
#